data_AF-A0A353D655-F1
#
_entry.id   AF-A0A353D655-F1
#
_cell.length_a   1.000
_cell.length_b   1.000
_cell.length_c   1.000
_cell.angle_alpha   90.00
_cell.angle_beta   90.00
_cell.angle_gamma   90.00
#
_symmetry.space_group_name_H-M   'P 1'
#
loop_
_entity.id
_entity.type
_entity.pdbx_description
1 polymer ?
#
loop_
_entity_poly.entity_id
_entity_poly.type
_entity_poly.pdbx_seq_one_letter_code
_entity_poly.pdbx_strand_id
1 'polypeptide(L)' 'SLGSGVSKNPLLGIRVAGAKSGDKIKVSWSDNKGESGGAESAIK' A
#
# COMPACT_ATOMS: atom_id res chain seq x y z
N SER A 1 0.11 11.55 1.80
CA SER A 1 0.95 10.92 2.82
C SER A 1 0.08 10.51 3.99
N LEU A 2 0.51 9.50 4.75
CA LEU A 2 -0.08 9.17 6.04
C LEU A 2 0.28 10.30 7.03
N GLY A 3 -0.69 10.77 7.81
CA GLY A 3 -0.51 11.91 8.72
C GLY A 3 0.48 11.62 9.87
N SER A 4 0.86 12.65 10.62
CA SER A 4 1.85 12.56 11.72
C SER A 4 1.51 11.58 12.85
N GLY A 5 0.25 11.12 12.93
CA GLY A 5 -0.24 10.18 13.95
C GLY A 5 -0.23 8.69 13.56
N VAL A 6 0.44 8.31 12.47
CA VAL A 6 0.48 6.91 12.02
C VAL A 6 1.71 6.18 12.58
N SER A 7 1.53 4.94 13.06
CA SER A 7 2.60 4.09 13.60
C SER A 7 3.76 3.90 12.62
N LYS A 8 4.98 3.71 13.12
CA LYS A 8 6.21 3.46 12.32
C LYS A 8 6.07 2.26 11.37
N ASN A 9 5.26 1.26 11.74
CA ASN A 9 4.95 0.07 10.95
C ASN A 9 3.42 -0.13 10.89
N PRO A 10 2.69 0.63 10.06
CA PRO A 10 1.24 0.55 10.04
C PRO A 10 0.78 -0.67 9.24
N LEU A 11 -0.23 -1.37 9.75
CA LEU A 11 -1.02 -2.31 8.95
C LEU A 11 -2.15 -1.52 8.28
N LEU A 12 -2.19 -1.52 6.95
CA LEU A 12 -3.21 -0.81 6.16
C LEU A 12 -4.12 -1.83 5.47
N GLY A 13 -5.43 -1.58 5.56
CA GLY A 13 -6.44 -2.37 4.85
C GLY A 13 -7.12 -1.52 3.78
N ILE A 14 -7.21 -2.05 2.56
CA ILE A 14 -7.91 -1.45 1.41
C ILE A 14 -8.81 -2.50 0.78
N ARG A 15 -10.03 -2.12 0.41
CA ARG A 15 -10.96 -2.98 -0.31
C ARG A 15 -11.04 -2.52 -1.76
N VAL A 16 -10.82 -3.45 -2.68
CA VAL A 16 -10.94 -3.21 -4.12
C VAL A 16 -12.15 -3.99 -4.63
N ALA A 17 -13.18 -3.28 -5.08
CA ALA A 17 -14.40 -3.91 -5.60
C ALA A 17 -14.12 -4.55 -6.97
N GLY A 18 -14.65 -5.76 -7.18
CA GLY A 18 -14.59 -6.44 -8.49
C GLY A 18 -13.21 -6.99 -8.88
N ALA A 19 -12.24 -7.00 -7.98
CA ALA A 19 -10.92 -7.57 -8.23
C ALA A 19 -10.99 -9.10 -8.44
N LYS A 20 -10.20 -9.62 -9.38
CA LYS A 20 -10.21 -11.02 -9.82
C LYS A 20 -8.85 -11.67 -9.64
N SER A 21 -8.83 -13.01 -9.60
CA SER A 21 -7.58 -13.78 -9.63
C SER A 21 -6.76 -13.41 -10.87
N GLY A 22 -5.46 -13.19 -10.67
CA GLY A 22 -4.53 -12.72 -11.68
C GLY A 22 -4.39 -11.19 -11.79
N ASP A 23 -5.31 -10.40 -11.21
CA ASP A 23 -5.15 -8.94 -11.18
C ASP A 23 -3.90 -8.56 -10.39
N LYS A 24 -3.15 -7.58 -10.89
CA LYS A 24 -1.96 -7.07 -10.22
C LYS A 24 -2.31 -5.90 -9.33
N ILE A 25 -1.86 -5.96 -8.08
CA ILE A 25 -1.93 -4.87 -7.12
C ILE A 25 -0.51 -4.34 -6.91
N LYS A 26 -0.34 -3.05 -7.14
CA LYS A 26 0.90 -2.32 -6.84
C LYS A 26 0.64 -1.33 -5.71
N VAL A 27 1.53 -1.31 -4.74
CA VAL A 27 1.53 -0.36 -3.63
C VAL A 27 2.79 0.49 -3.74
N SER A 28 2.65 1.80 -3.53
CA SER A 28 3.75 2.75 -3.42
C SER A 28 3.49 3.74 -2.29
N TRP A 29 4.55 4.23 -1.67
CA TRP A 29 4.46 5.26 -0.64
C TRP A 29 5.66 6.21 -0.69
N SER A 30 5.45 7.40 -0.15
CA SER A 30 6.49 8.35 0.23
C SER A 30 6.28 8.74 1.70
N ASP A 31 7.36 8.96 2.42
CA ASP A 31 7.32 9.37 3.82
C ASP A 31 7.69 10.84 4.02
N ASN A 32 7.62 11.29 5.27
CA ASN A 32 7.95 12.66 5.66
C ASN A 32 9.46 12.92 5.80
N LYS A 33 10.31 11.91 5.57
CA LYS A 33 11.77 12.01 5.54
C LYS A 33 12.32 12.05 4.11
N GLY A 34 11.44 11.99 3.11
CA GLY A 34 11.81 11.97 1.70
C GLY A 34 12.15 10.57 1.18
N GLU A 35 11.92 9.52 1.97
CA GLU A 35 12.09 8.14 1.53
C GLU A 35 10.83 7.64 0.81
N SER A 36 10.99 6.61 -0.01
CA SER A 36 9.89 5.99 -0.74
C SER A 36 10.06 4.47 -0.81
N GLY A 37 8.98 3.77 -1.06
CA GLY A 37 8.99 2.32 -1.23
C GLY A 37 7.77 1.81 -1.96
N GLY A 38 7.75 0.51 -2.21
CA GLY A 38 6.64 -0.15 -2.89
C GLY A 38 6.75 -1.67 -2.89
N ALA A 39 5.64 -2.30 -3.26
CA ALA A 39 5.53 -3.73 -3.46
C ALA A 39 4.50 -4.03 -4.57
N GLU A 40 4.61 -5.19 -5.20
CA GLU A 40 3.65 -5.66 -6.20
C GLU A 40 3.31 -7.12 -5.93
N SER A 41 2.05 -7.49 -6.13
CA SER A 41 1.58 -8.87 -6.02
C SER A 41 0.38 -9.12 -6.92
N ALA A 42 0.17 -10.38 -7.29
CA ALA A 42 -1.02 -10.81 -8.01
C ALA A 42 -2.05 -11.39 -7.02
N ILE A 43 -3.32 -11.10 -7.24
CA ILE A 43 -4.43 -11.73 -6.51
C ILE A 43 -4.44 -13.22 -6.87
N LYS A 44 -4.44 -14.09 -5.86
CA LYS A 44 -4.62 -15.53 -6.04
C LYS A 44 -6.09 -15.88 -6.10
#